data_AF-A0A935C350-F1
#
_entry.id   AF-A0A935C350-F1
#
_cell.length_a   1.000
_cell.length_b   1.000
_cell.length_c   1.000
_cell.angle_alpha   90.00
_cell.angle_beta   90.00
_cell.angle_gamma   90.00
#
_symmetry.space_group_name_H-M   'P 1'
#
loop_
_entity.id
_entity.type
_entity.pdbx_description
1 polymer ?
#
loop_
_entity_poly.entity_id
_entity_poly.type
_entity_poly.pdbx_seq_one_letter_code
_entity_poly.pdbx_strand_id
1 'polypeptide(L)'
;MTQQQEQQRQAQQKQAQQKQVQQQQAQQQQRVTQQQEQQRQAQQQQRVTQQQEQQRQAQQRQRVTQQQEQQRQAQHQLEQQRQAQQQQRVTQQQEQQRQAQQQQRLNYYTQQRQQLDRLAQQREQQLQQQRRQSHLRFQQQYIQRLRQDQINLQNARAFDYSGPNYRYYRSGRYYQTNQYGVDLIKQALNYGYEEGYRAGQADREDRARFSYRNSYAYEDATYGYNNYYIDLSEYRYYFREGFNRGYQDGYYSRFRYGTNANGAFSLLGVILNQIFNVRRY
;
A
#
# COMPACT_ATOMS: atom_id res chain seq x y z
N MET A 1 -48.79 -78.50 104.20
CA MET A 1 -47.67 -77.65 103.75
C MET A 1 -47.62 -77.64 102.23
N THR A 2 -48.53 -76.96 101.50
CA THR A 2 -48.58 -77.08 100.03
C THR A 2 -49.42 -75.99 99.32
N GLN A 3 -49.26 -74.71 99.65
CA GLN A 3 -49.92 -73.62 98.88
C GLN A 3 -49.07 -72.35 98.74
N GLN A 4 -48.16 -72.08 99.69
CA GLN A 4 -47.33 -70.87 99.67
C GLN A 4 -46.12 -70.96 98.72
N GLN A 5 -45.71 -72.17 98.34
CA GLN A 5 -44.53 -72.41 97.49
C GLN A 5 -44.84 -72.26 95.98
N GLU A 6 -46.11 -72.36 95.59
CA GLU A 6 -46.55 -72.31 94.19
C GLU A 6 -46.77 -70.87 93.69
N GLN A 7 -47.24 -69.98 94.57
CA GLN A 7 -47.37 -68.54 94.30
C GLN A 7 -46.00 -67.87 94.08
N GLN A 8 -44.96 -68.30 94.79
CA GLN A 8 -43.62 -67.73 94.66
C GLN A 8 -42.95 -68.12 93.33
N ARG A 9 -43.22 -69.33 92.81
CA ARG A 9 -42.77 -69.77 91.48
C ARG A 9 -43.45 -69.00 90.35
N GLN A 10 -44.76 -68.77 90.43
CA GLN A 10 -45.48 -67.99 89.41
C GLN A 10 -45.01 -66.52 89.36
N ALA A 11 -44.73 -65.91 90.51
CA ALA A 11 -44.20 -64.55 90.57
C ALA A 11 -42.80 -64.45 89.92
N GLN A 12 -41.92 -65.41 90.21
CA GLN A 12 -40.59 -65.47 89.57
C GLN A 12 -40.68 -65.72 88.06
N GLN A 13 -41.61 -66.56 87.60
CA GLN A 13 -41.80 -66.82 86.17
C GLN A 13 -42.30 -65.60 85.40
N LYS A 14 -43.26 -64.85 85.96
CA LYS A 14 -43.73 -63.59 85.37
C LYS A 14 -42.63 -62.54 85.31
N GLN A 15 -41.81 -62.42 86.36
CA GLN A 15 -40.72 -61.44 86.40
C GLN A 15 -39.59 -61.80 85.41
N ALA A 16 -39.32 -63.09 85.21
CA ALA A 16 -38.38 -63.58 84.19
C ALA A 16 -38.87 -63.29 82.77
N GLN A 17 -40.16 -63.55 82.47
CA GLN A 17 -40.75 -63.20 81.17
C GLN A 17 -40.73 -61.70 80.90
N GLN A 18 -41.03 -60.87 81.90
CA GLN A 18 -41.05 -59.41 81.74
C GLN A 18 -39.65 -58.85 81.44
N LYS A 19 -38.61 -59.37 82.11
CA LYS A 19 -37.21 -59.04 81.79
C LYS A 19 -36.82 -59.47 80.38
N GLN A 20 -37.26 -60.63 79.92
CA GLN A 20 -36.94 -61.15 78.59
C GLN A 20 -37.58 -60.30 77.47
N VAL A 21 -38.84 -59.86 77.66
CA VAL A 21 -39.52 -58.96 76.71
C VAL A 21 -38.85 -57.58 76.68
N GLN A 22 -38.47 -57.04 77.83
CA GLN A 22 -37.80 -55.74 77.91
C GLN A 22 -36.39 -55.77 77.27
N GLN A 23 -35.68 -56.90 77.41
CA GLN A 23 -34.38 -57.12 76.79
C GLN A 23 -34.49 -57.29 75.26
N GLN A 24 -35.55 -57.94 74.77
CA GLN A 24 -35.84 -58.02 73.33
C GLN A 24 -36.18 -56.64 72.74
N GLN A 25 -37.00 -55.83 73.42
CA GLN A 25 -37.30 -54.46 72.96
C GLN A 25 -36.06 -53.57 72.91
N ALA A 26 -35.17 -53.67 73.91
CA ALA A 26 -33.91 -52.92 73.92
C ALA A 26 -32.97 -53.33 72.77
N GLN A 27 -32.87 -54.63 72.46
CA GLN A 27 -32.10 -55.12 71.32
C GLN A 27 -32.69 -54.67 69.97
N GLN A 28 -34.02 -54.64 69.85
CA GLN A 28 -34.70 -54.21 68.63
C GLN A 28 -34.51 -52.70 68.40
N GLN A 29 -34.60 -51.88 69.45
CA GLN A 29 -34.27 -50.44 69.36
C GLN A 29 -32.80 -50.21 68.98
N GLN A 30 -31.85 -50.93 69.59
CA GLN A 30 -30.43 -50.82 69.21
C GLN A 30 -30.18 -51.16 67.73
N ARG A 31 -30.84 -52.20 67.19
CA ARG A 31 -30.73 -52.55 65.76
C ARG A 31 -31.26 -51.45 64.85
N VAL A 32 -32.40 -50.85 65.18
CA VAL A 32 -32.99 -49.76 64.38
C VAL A 32 -32.06 -48.54 64.39
N THR A 33 -31.50 -48.17 65.53
CA THR A 33 -30.57 -47.04 65.65
C THR A 33 -29.27 -47.28 64.86
N GLN A 34 -28.67 -48.47 64.96
CA GLN A 34 -27.49 -48.84 64.16
C GLN A 34 -27.76 -48.81 62.65
N GLN A 35 -28.94 -49.26 62.23
CA GLN A 35 -29.32 -49.29 60.82
C GLN A 35 -29.54 -47.87 60.27
N GLN A 36 -30.11 -46.96 61.08
CA GLN A 36 -30.24 -45.53 60.74
C GLN A 36 -28.88 -44.81 60.66
N GLU A 37 -27.94 -45.13 61.55
CA GLU A 37 -26.58 -44.56 61.52
C GLU A 37 -25.81 -45.02 60.27
N GLN A 38 -25.88 -46.30 59.92
CA GLN A 38 -25.27 -46.82 58.69
C GLN A 38 -25.87 -46.16 57.43
N GLN A 39 -27.19 -45.94 57.39
CA GLN A 39 -27.84 -45.24 56.28
C GLN A 39 -27.38 -43.77 56.18
N ARG A 40 -27.24 -43.06 57.31
CA ARG A 40 -26.72 -41.69 57.32
C ARG A 40 -25.27 -41.63 56.85
N GLN A 41 -24.41 -42.53 57.31
CA GLN A 41 -23.01 -42.58 56.85
C GLN A 41 -22.91 -42.90 55.35
N ALA A 42 -23.73 -43.82 54.84
CA ALA A 42 -23.77 -44.13 53.41
C ALA A 42 -24.24 -42.93 52.56
N GLN A 43 -25.27 -42.20 52.99
CA GLN A 43 -25.73 -40.98 52.30
C GLN A 43 -24.69 -39.86 52.36
N GLN A 44 -23.97 -39.73 53.48
CA GLN A 44 -22.94 -38.70 53.64
C GLN A 44 -21.72 -39.01 52.77
N GLN A 45 -21.30 -40.28 52.66
CA GLN A 45 -20.27 -40.72 51.71
C GLN A 45 -20.69 -40.45 50.26
N GLN A 46 -21.91 -40.81 49.86
CA GLN A 46 -22.41 -40.53 48.50
C GLN A 46 -22.38 -39.02 48.15
N ARG A 47 -22.77 -38.15 49.08
CA ARG A 47 -22.69 -36.69 48.87
C ARG A 47 -21.27 -36.19 48.66
N VAL A 48 -20.31 -36.68 49.46
CA VAL A 48 -18.90 -36.29 49.33
C VAL A 48 -18.33 -36.76 47.99
N THR A 49 -18.64 -37.98 47.56
CA THR A 49 -18.20 -38.52 46.26
C THR A 49 -18.77 -37.71 45.09
N GLN A 50 -20.07 -37.39 45.11
CA GLN A 50 -20.70 -36.54 44.08
C GLN A 50 -20.08 -35.15 44.00
N GLN A 51 -19.76 -34.55 45.15
CA GLN A 51 -19.18 -33.21 45.20
C GLN A 51 -17.73 -33.20 44.68
N GLN A 52 -16.95 -34.25 44.96
CA GLN A 52 -15.62 -34.45 44.39
C GLN A 52 -15.64 -34.67 42.86
N GLU A 53 -16.61 -35.43 42.35
CA GLU A 53 -16.78 -35.63 40.90
C GLU A 53 -17.14 -34.34 40.17
N GLN A 54 -18.05 -33.52 40.72
CA GLN A 54 -18.38 -32.22 40.15
C GLN A 54 -17.17 -31.27 40.13
N GLN A 55 -16.37 -31.22 41.20
CA GLN A 55 -15.14 -30.43 41.23
C GLN A 55 -14.12 -30.90 40.19
N ARG A 56 -13.93 -32.22 40.04
CA ARG A 56 -13.05 -32.78 39.00
C ARG A 56 -13.53 -32.40 37.60
N GLN A 57 -14.82 -32.53 37.30
CA GLN A 57 -15.37 -32.12 36.01
C GLN A 57 -15.23 -30.63 35.74
N ALA A 58 -15.43 -29.78 36.75
CA ALA A 58 -15.24 -28.32 36.63
C ALA A 58 -13.78 -27.95 36.31
N GLN A 59 -12.82 -28.55 37.02
CA GLN A 59 -11.39 -28.36 36.74
C GLN A 59 -10.99 -28.88 35.35
N GLN A 60 -11.56 -30.01 34.92
CA GLN A 60 -11.28 -30.58 33.60
C GLN A 60 -11.83 -29.68 32.48
N ARG A 61 -13.05 -29.13 32.65
CA ARG A 61 -13.62 -28.14 31.72
C ARG A 61 -12.76 -26.88 31.64
N GLN A 62 -12.31 -26.33 32.77
CA GLN A 62 -11.42 -25.16 32.78
C GLN A 62 -10.10 -25.42 32.03
N ARG A 63 -9.47 -26.58 32.23
CA ARG A 63 -8.25 -26.96 31.50
C ARG A 63 -8.48 -27.04 30.00
N VAL A 64 -9.57 -27.67 29.57
CA VAL A 64 -9.91 -27.78 28.13
C VAL A 64 -10.14 -26.39 27.53
N THR A 65 -10.87 -25.51 28.21
CA THR A 65 -11.12 -24.13 27.73
C THR A 65 -9.82 -23.33 27.60
N GLN A 66 -8.94 -23.37 28.61
CA GLN A 66 -7.64 -22.69 28.55
C GLN A 66 -6.77 -23.21 27.40
N GLN A 67 -6.74 -24.52 27.19
CA GLN A 67 -5.96 -25.14 26.12
C GLN A 67 -6.50 -24.74 24.73
N GLN A 68 -7.83 -24.63 24.59
CA GLN A 68 -8.48 -24.13 23.37
C GLN A 68 -8.21 -22.64 23.12
N GLU A 69 -8.15 -21.81 24.16
CA GLU A 69 -7.78 -20.40 24.04
C GLU A 69 -6.32 -20.21 23.62
N GLN A 70 -5.39 -20.96 24.22
CA GLN A 70 -3.99 -20.95 23.80
C GLN A 70 -3.81 -21.37 22.34
N GLN A 71 -4.52 -22.43 21.90
CA GLN A 71 -4.48 -22.84 20.49
C GLN A 71 -5.03 -21.76 19.55
N ARG A 72 -6.13 -21.09 19.92
CA ARG A 72 -6.69 -19.98 19.14
C ARG A 72 -5.74 -18.79 19.06
N GLN A 73 -5.10 -18.42 20.17
CA GLN A 73 -4.10 -17.35 20.18
C GLN A 73 -2.88 -17.69 19.32
N ALA A 74 -2.37 -18.93 19.40
CA ALA A 74 -1.25 -19.39 18.58
C ALA A 74 -1.59 -19.38 17.08
N GLN A 75 -2.81 -19.81 16.71
CA GLN A 75 -3.29 -19.71 15.32
C GLN A 75 -3.38 -18.26 14.84
N HIS A 76 -3.94 -17.37 15.66
CA HIS A 76 -4.08 -15.95 15.31
C HIS A 76 -2.72 -15.25 15.15
N GLN A 77 -1.72 -15.60 15.96
CA GLN A 77 -0.35 -15.09 15.81
C GLN A 77 0.31 -15.60 14.53
N LEU A 78 0.14 -16.88 14.21
CA LEU A 78 0.67 -17.47 12.97
C LEU A 78 0.03 -16.82 11.74
N GLU A 79 -1.26 -16.53 11.79
CA GLU A 79 -1.99 -15.88 10.70
C GLU A 79 -1.55 -14.42 10.50
N GLN A 80 -1.36 -13.66 11.58
CA GLN A 80 -0.77 -12.31 11.51
C GLN A 80 0.65 -12.33 10.92
N GLN A 81 1.50 -13.29 11.32
CA GLN A 81 2.84 -13.44 10.75
C GLN A 81 2.79 -13.78 9.25
N ARG A 82 1.87 -14.67 8.83
CA ARG A 82 1.67 -14.99 7.41
C ARG A 82 1.19 -13.79 6.61
N GLN A 83 0.27 -12.99 7.15
CA GLN A 83 -0.21 -11.76 6.51
C GLN A 83 0.92 -10.73 6.38
N ALA A 84 1.73 -10.52 7.42
CA ALA A 84 2.88 -9.62 7.37
C ALA A 84 3.93 -10.07 6.33
N GLN A 85 4.24 -11.37 6.28
CA GLN A 85 5.15 -11.92 5.28
C GLN A 85 4.60 -11.82 3.85
N GLN A 86 3.29 -12.04 3.66
CA GLN A 86 2.65 -11.84 2.35
C GLN A 86 2.70 -10.37 1.93
N GLN A 87 2.40 -9.44 2.83
CA GLN A 87 2.49 -8.00 2.55
C GLN A 87 3.92 -7.61 2.15
N GLN A 88 4.94 -8.08 2.88
CA GLN A 88 6.35 -7.83 2.55
C GLN A 88 6.75 -8.42 1.19
N ARG A 89 6.27 -9.61 0.83
CA ARG A 89 6.54 -10.21 -0.49
C ARG A 89 5.89 -9.41 -1.62
N VAL A 90 4.64 -8.95 -1.43
CA VAL A 90 3.93 -8.13 -2.41
C VAL A 90 4.64 -6.79 -2.61
N THR A 91 5.09 -6.13 -1.53
CA THR A 91 5.84 -4.86 -1.65
C THR A 91 7.19 -5.06 -2.35
N GLN A 92 7.96 -6.10 -2.00
CA GLN A 92 9.23 -6.42 -2.68
C GLN A 92 9.03 -6.71 -4.18
N GLN A 93 8.01 -7.49 -4.54
CA GLN A 93 7.75 -7.80 -5.95
C GLN A 93 7.34 -6.55 -6.75
N GLN A 94 6.53 -5.68 -6.15
CA GLN A 94 6.18 -4.39 -6.75
C GLN A 94 7.41 -3.47 -6.89
N GLU A 95 8.31 -3.44 -5.92
CA GLU A 95 9.57 -2.69 -5.99
C GLU A 95 10.46 -3.18 -7.13
N GLN A 96 10.66 -4.49 -7.25
CA GLN A 96 11.42 -5.08 -8.36
C GLN A 96 10.81 -4.73 -9.71
N GLN A 97 9.48 -4.82 -9.84
CA GLN A 97 8.79 -4.46 -11.08
C GLN A 97 8.98 -2.97 -11.42
N ARG A 98 8.91 -2.07 -10.43
CA ARG A 98 9.18 -0.64 -10.63
C ARG A 98 10.62 -0.38 -11.05
N GLN A 99 11.60 -1.03 -10.41
CA GLN A 99 13.01 -0.89 -10.77
C GLN A 99 13.28 -1.39 -12.19
N ALA A 100 12.71 -2.53 -12.58
CA ALA A 100 12.83 -3.07 -13.93
C ALA A 100 12.22 -2.10 -14.98
N GLN A 101 11.04 -1.53 -14.70
CA GLN A 101 10.43 -0.52 -15.58
C GLN A 101 11.30 0.73 -15.70
N GLN A 102 11.88 1.23 -14.60
CA GLN A 102 12.78 2.38 -14.65
C GLN A 102 14.02 2.10 -15.49
N GLN A 103 14.65 0.93 -15.33
CA GLN A 103 15.81 0.52 -16.14
C GLN A 103 15.46 0.44 -17.63
N GLN A 104 14.31 -0.15 -17.98
CA GLN A 104 13.84 -0.21 -19.36
C GLN A 104 13.69 1.20 -19.97
N ARG A 105 13.09 2.13 -19.23
CA ARG A 105 12.92 3.51 -19.71
C ARG A 105 14.26 4.25 -19.82
N LEU A 106 15.20 4.04 -18.89
CA LEU A 106 16.55 4.62 -18.96
C LEU A 106 17.30 4.09 -20.18
N ASN A 107 17.22 2.79 -20.45
CA ASN A 107 17.82 2.17 -21.62
C ASN A 107 17.23 2.74 -22.92
N TYR A 108 15.89 2.84 -23.00
CA TYR A 108 15.21 3.44 -24.14
C TYR A 108 15.63 4.90 -24.37
N TYR A 109 15.68 5.70 -23.30
CA TYR A 109 16.14 7.09 -23.36
C TYR A 109 17.59 7.18 -23.86
N THR A 110 18.48 6.33 -23.33
CA THR A 110 19.91 6.32 -23.68
C THR A 110 20.13 5.97 -25.15
N GLN A 111 19.41 4.95 -25.67
CA GLN A 111 19.46 4.59 -27.09
C GLN A 111 18.96 5.72 -27.99
N GLN A 112 17.83 6.33 -27.62
CA GLN A 112 17.26 7.46 -28.37
C GLN A 112 18.22 8.66 -28.38
N ARG A 113 18.91 8.92 -27.27
CA ARG A 113 19.87 10.02 -27.12
C ARG A 113 21.01 9.92 -28.13
N GLN A 114 21.62 8.74 -28.26
CA GLN A 114 22.72 8.52 -29.22
C GLN A 114 22.30 8.79 -30.68
N GLN A 115 21.04 8.49 -31.03
CA GLN A 115 20.50 8.80 -32.35
C GLN A 115 20.33 10.30 -32.55
N LEU A 116 19.82 10.99 -31.54
CA LEU A 116 19.59 12.44 -31.56
C LEU A 116 20.90 13.23 -31.64
N ASP A 117 21.96 12.80 -30.94
CA ASP A 117 23.26 13.49 -31.00
C ASP A 117 23.88 13.44 -32.42
N ARG A 118 23.72 12.33 -33.14
CA ARG A 118 24.14 12.23 -34.56
C ARG A 118 23.32 13.16 -35.46
N LEU A 119 22.01 13.21 -35.25
CA LEU A 119 21.12 14.10 -35.98
C LEU A 119 21.49 15.58 -35.73
N ALA A 120 21.82 15.93 -34.49
CA ALA A 120 22.23 17.28 -34.10
C ALA A 120 23.41 17.77 -34.96
N GLN A 121 24.47 16.96 -35.07
CA GLN A 121 25.65 17.28 -35.86
C GLN A 121 25.31 17.50 -37.35
N GLN A 122 24.47 16.63 -37.93
CA GLN A 122 24.03 16.78 -39.32
C GLN A 122 23.23 18.07 -39.52
N ARG A 123 22.35 18.42 -38.58
CA ARG A 123 21.56 19.66 -38.63
C ARG A 123 22.44 20.90 -38.51
N GLU A 124 23.47 20.90 -37.67
CA GLU A 124 24.41 22.03 -37.56
C GLU A 124 25.11 22.30 -38.89
N GLN A 125 25.59 21.26 -39.57
CA GLN A 125 26.22 21.38 -40.89
C GLN A 125 25.25 21.96 -41.93
N GLN A 126 24.00 21.50 -41.95
CA GLN A 126 22.96 22.03 -42.85
C GLN A 126 22.70 23.53 -42.59
N LEU A 127 22.60 23.94 -41.33
CA LEU A 127 22.38 25.34 -40.96
C LEU A 127 23.58 26.22 -41.35
N GLN A 128 24.80 25.73 -41.18
CA GLN A 128 26.02 26.43 -41.63
C GLN A 128 26.02 26.64 -43.15
N GLN A 129 25.73 25.59 -43.93
CA GLN A 129 25.65 25.68 -45.40
C GLN A 129 24.57 26.66 -45.86
N GLN A 130 23.40 26.65 -45.21
CA GLN A 130 22.30 27.57 -45.48
C GLN A 130 22.53 28.99 -44.95
N ARG A 131 23.65 29.25 -44.26
CA ARG A 131 23.97 30.51 -43.57
C ARG A 131 22.88 30.94 -42.57
N ARG A 132 22.22 29.97 -41.94
CA ARG A 132 21.19 30.14 -40.89
C ARG A 132 21.84 30.43 -39.54
N GLN A 133 22.50 31.58 -39.42
CA GLN A 133 23.37 31.90 -38.30
C GLN A 133 22.60 31.99 -36.97
N SER A 134 21.39 32.57 -36.98
CA SER A 134 20.61 32.77 -35.76
C SER A 134 20.06 31.43 -35.27
N HIS A 135 19.56 30.59 -36.18
CA HIS A 135 19.10 29.25 -35.82
C HIS A 135 20.26 28.33 -35.39
N LEU A 136 21.43 28.46 -36.00
CA LEU A 136 22.63 27.73 -35.57
C LEU A 136 22.99 28.08 -34.12
N ARG A 137 23.03 29.38 -33.76
CA ARG A 137 23.28 29.82 -32.38
C ARG A 137 22.24 29.25 -31.42
N PHE A 138 20.97 29.33 -31.77
CA PHE A 138 19.89 28.72 -30.97
C PHE A 138 20.12 27.22 -30.74
N GLN A 139 20.41 26.47 -31.80
CA GLN A 139 20.62 25.02 -31.72
C GLN A 139 21.81 24.67 -30.82
N GLN A 140 22.93 25.39 -30.94
CA GLN A 140 24.10 25.20 -30.08
C GLN A 140 23.77 25.44 -28.60
N GLN A 141 23.02 26.51 -28.30
CA GLN A 141 22.57 26.81 -26.95
C GLN A 141 21.61 25.75 -26.39
N TYR A 142 20.70 25.23 -27.22
CA TYR A 142 19.81 24.12 -26.85
C TYR A 142 20.62 22.87 -26.47
N ILE A 143 21.57 22.48 -27.30
CA ILE A 143 22.45 21.32 -27.05
C ILE A 143 23.27 21.52 -25.77
N GLN A 144 23.77 22.74 -25.52
CA GLN A 144 24.51 23.03 -24.29
C GLN A 144 23.63 22.86 -23.04
N ARG A 145 22.41 23.42 -23.05
CA ARG A 145 21.44 23.25 -21.95
C ARG A 145 21.12 21.78 -21.70
N LEU A 146 20.99 21.01 -22.78
CA LEU A 146 20.66 19.59 -22.75
C LEU A 146 21.78 18.74 -22.14
N ARG A 147 23.05 19.06 -22.44
CA ARG A 147 24.20 18.43 -21.75
C ARG A 147 24.23 18.76 -20.26
N GLN A 148 23.95 20.02 -19.90
CA GLN A 148 23.89 20.43 -18.50
C GLN A 148 22.77 19.71 -17.74
N ASP A 149 21.61 19.59 -18.36
CA ASP A 149 20.46 18.84 -17.83
C ASP A 149 20.83 17.37 -17.57
N GLN A 150 21.57 16.73 -18.49
CA GLN A 150 22.04 15.35 -18.34
C GLN A 150 23.00 15.17 -17.15
N ILE A 151 23.84 16.17 -16.84
CA ILE A 151 24.70 16.15 -15.65
C ILE A 151 23.85 16.27 -14.39
N ASN A 152 22.85 17.15 -14.39
CA ASN A 152 21.96 17.34 -13.25
C ASN A 152 21.14 16.07 -12.96
N LEU A 153 20.68 15.39 -14.01
CA LEU A 153 19.93 14.13 -13.93
C LEU A 153 20.73 12.97 -13.34
N GLN A 154 22.03 12.86 -13.66
CA GLN A 154 22.90 11.83 -13.08
C GLN A 154 23.08 11.98 -11.57
N ASN A 155 22.99 13.22 -11.07
CA ASN A 155 23.11 13.55 -9.65
C ASN A 155 21.76 13.59 -8.92
N ALA A 156 20.64 13.48 -9.65
CA ALA A 156 19.32 13.52 -9.06
C ALA A 156 19.05 12.25 -8.25
N ARG A 157 18.70 12.41 -6.97
CA ARG A 157 18.28 11.29 -6.12
C ARG A 157 16.88 10.85 -6.53
N ALA A 158 16.65 9.54 -6.56
CA ALA A 158 15.31 9.00 -6.69
C ALA A 158 14.45 9.50 -5.52
N PHE A 159 13.40 10.25 -5.84
CA PHE A 159 12.46 10.76 -4.84
C PHE A 159 11.49 9.66 -4.42
N ASP A 160 10.94 9.84 -3.22
CA ASP A 160 9.95 8.94 -2.64
C ASP A 160 8.68 8.92 -3.51
N TYR A 161 8.39 7.76 -4.09
CA TYR A 161 7.31 7.61 -5.06
C TYR A 161 5.96 7.54 -4.33
N SER A 162 5.16 8.60 -4.46
CA SER A 162 3.74 8.54 -4.09
C SER A 162 2.93 7.81 -5.16
N GLY A 163 1.98 6.99 -4.73
CA GLY A 163 1.06 6.29 -5.65
C GLY A 163 0.24 7.27 -6.52
N PRO A 164 -0.29 6.80 -7.67
CA PRO A 164 -1.01 7.66 -8.60
C PRO A 164 -2.33 8.16 -8.02
N ASN A 165 -2.52 9.48 -8.02
CA ASN A 165 -3.72 10.18 -7.55
C ASN A 165 -4.27 11.17 -8.59
N TYR A 166 -3.67 11.22 -9.78
CA TYR A 166 -4.12 12.03 -10.91
C TYR A 166 -4.35 11.17 -12.13
N ARG A 167 -5.36 11.53 -12.91
CA ARG A 167 -5.69 10.94 -14.20
C ARG A 167 -5.78 12.03 -15.25
N TYR A 168 -5.31 11.74 -16.45
CA TYR A 168 -5.45 12.61 -17.61
C TYR A 168 -5.76 11.79 -18.86
N TYR A 169 -6.32 12.44 -19.87
CA TYR A 169 -6.73 11.79 -21.11
C TYR A 169 -5.89 12.32 -22.27
N ARG A 170 -5.31 11.41 -23.05
CA ARG A 170 -4.49 11.75 -24.22
C ARG A 170 -4.72 10.71 -25.31
N SER A 171 -4.98 11.17 -26.54
CA SER A 171 -5.02 10.31 -27.73
C SER A 171 -5.89 9.05 -27.58
N GLY A 172 -7.10 9.18 -27.02
CA GLY A 172 -8.01 8.04 -26.87
C GLY A 172 -7.87 7.26 -25.58
N ARG A 173 -6.85 7.52 -24.76
CA ARG A 173 -6.47 6.68 -23.61
C ARG A 173 -6.36 7.48 -22.32
N TYR A 174 -6.66 6.83 -21.21
CA TYR A 174 -6.44 7.37 -19.88
C TYR A 174 -5.07 6.97 -19.34
N TYR A 175 -4.40 7.94 -18.74
CA TYR A 175 -3.11 7.78 -18.09
C TYR A 175 -3.24 8.21 -16.64
N GLN A 176 -2.40 7.64 -15.78
CA GLN A 176 -2.39 7.94 -14.34
C GLN A 176 -0.99 8.35 -13.92
N THR A 177 -0.92 9.27 -12.96
CA THR A 177 0.34 9.76 -12.41
C THR A 177 0.13 10.32 -11.00
N ASN A 178 1.21 10.62 -10.30
CA ASN A 178 1.20 11.40 -9.06
C ASN A 178 1.44 12.90 -9.33
N GLN A 179 1.50 13.70 -8.25
CA GLN A 179 1.79 15.13 -8.31
C GLN A 179 3.10 15.44 -9.04
N TYR A 180 4.17 14.68 -8.80
CA TYR A 180 5.46 14.90 -9.45
C TYR A 180 5.39 14.74 -10.97
N GLY A 181 4.63 13.74 -11.46
CA GLY A 181 4.43 13.60 -12.90
C GLY A 181 3.51 14.68 -13.50
N VAL A 182 2.55 15.21 -12.73
CA VAL A 182 1.77 16.41 -13.12
C VAL A 182 2.70 17.61 -13.31
N ASP A 183 3.59 17.85 -12.35
CA ASP A 183 4.53 18.96 -12.40
C ASP A 183 5.55 18.79 -13.52
N LEU A 184 5.99 17.56 -13.78
CA LEU A 184 6.86 17.23 -14.91
C LEU A 184 6.18 17.50 -16.27
N ILE A 185 4.88 17.19 -16.42
CA ILE A 185 4.13 17.50 -17.65
C ILE A 185 3.97 19.01 -17.84
N LYS A 186 3.66 19.74 -16.77
CA LYS A 186 3.60 21.22 -16.79
C LYS A 186 4.94 21.83 -17.18
N GLN A 187 6.02 21.30 -16.61
CA GLN A 187 7.39 21.70 -16.95
C GLN A 187 7.69 21.43 -18.43
N ALA A 188 7.35 20.25 -18.95
CA ALA A 188 7.53 19.92 -20.36
C ALA A 188 6.85 20.94 -21.29
N LEU A 189 5.60 21.30 -20.98
CA LEU A 189 4.82 22.30 -21.72
C LEU A 189 5.50 23.67 -21.72
N ASN A 190 6.00 24.13 -20.56
CA ASN A 190 6.65 25.43 -20.44
C ASN A 190 8.03 25.45 -21.10
N TYR A 191 8.88 24.45 -20.89
CA TYR A 191 10.17 24.33 -21.57
C TYR A 191 9.99 24.21 -23.07
N GLY A 192 9.00 23.45 -23.51
CA GLY A 192 8.61 23.39 -24.91
C GLY A 192 8.31 24.77 -25.46
N TYR A 193 7.42 25.52 -24.80
CA TYR A 193 7.05 26.87 -25.22
C TYR A 193 8.24 27.84 -25.28
N GLU A 194 9.09 27.83 -24.27
CA GLU A 194 10.29 28.66 -24.22
C GLU A 194 11.25 28.38 -25.37
N GLU A 195 11.59 27.10 -25.59
CA GLU A 195 12.47 26.69 -26.66
C GLU A 195 11.85 26.91 -28.05
N GLY A 196 10.54 26.72 -28.16
CA GLY A 196 9.78 27.06 -29.35
C GLY A 196 9.89 28.54 -29.68
N TYR A 197 9.66 29.40 -28.70
CA TYR A 197 9.72 30.85 -28.88
C TYR A 197 11.10 31.30 -29.38
N ARG A 198 12.18 30.82 -28.75
CA ARG A 198 13.57 31.08 -29.17
C ARG A 198 13.83 30.60 -30.60
N ALA A 199 13.38 29.40 -30.96
CA ALA A 199 13.52 28.86 -32.30
C ALA A 199 12.76 29.69 -33.36
N GLY A 200 11.55 30.13 -33.02
CA GLY A 200 10.73 30.99 -33.90
C GLY A 200 11.37 32.35 -34.13
N GLN A 201 11.94 32.97 -33.09
CA GLN A 201 12.70 34.22 -33.21
C GLN A 201 13.92 34.05 -34.12
N ALA A 202 14.69 32.98 -33.91
CA ALA A 202 15.87 32.70 -34.74
C ALA A 202 15.51 32.49 -36.21
N ASP A 203 14.41 31.79 -36.51
CA ASP A 203 13.93 31.60 -37.88
C ASP A 203 13.45 32.91 -38.51
N ARG A 204 12.80 33.77 -37.74
CA ARG A 204 12.40 35.10 -38.18
C ARG A 204 13.63 35.97 -38.51
N GLU A 205 14.64 35.97 -37.64
CA GLU A 205 15.90 36.71 -37.83
C GLU A 205 16.64 36.26 -39.10
N ASP A 206 16.69 34.95 -39.33
CA ASP A 206 17.27 34.36 -40.54
C ASP A 206 16.37 34.50 -41.79
N ARG A 207 15.20 35.14 -41.68
CA ARG A 207 14.16 35.24 -42.74
C ARG A 207 13.75 33.88 -43.31
N ALA A 208 13.81 32.85 -42.49
CA ALA A 208 13.39 31.51 -42.84
C ALA A 208 11.87 31.39 -42.88
N ARG A 209 11.38 30.42 -43.66
CA ARG A 209 9.95 30.10 -43.67
C ARG A 209 9.52 29.49 -42.33
N PHE A 210 8.28 29.77 -41.93
CA PHE A 210 7.65 29.17 -40.76
C PHE A 210 7.69 27.64 -40.86
N SER A 211 8.42 26.97 -39.95
CA SER A 211 8.60 25.52 -40.00
C SER A 211 9.09 24.91 -38.68
N TYR A 212 8.28 25.01 -37.62
CA TYR A 212 8.63 24.48 -36.29
C TYR A 212 9.06 23.00 -36.29
N ARG A 213 8.47 22.17 -37.17
CA ARG A 213 8.74 20.72 -37.26
C ARG A 213 10.17 20.38 -37.70
N ASN A 214 10.86 21.33 -38.35
CA ASN A 214 12.22 21.14 -38.83
C ASN A 214 13.27 21.52 -37.78
N SER A 215 12.87 22.11 -36.65
CA SER A 215 13.79 22.44 -35.57
C SER A 215 14.26 21.18 -34.85
N TYR A 216 15.57 21.07 -34.63
CA TYR A 216 16.15 19.97 -33.86
C TYR A 216 15.52 19.86 -32.46
N ALA A 217 15.25 20.97 -31.78
CA ALA A 217 14.63 20.98 -30.45
C ALA A 217 13.22 20.39 -30.43
N TYR A 218 12.44 20.55 -31.52
CA TYR A 218 11.13 19.91 -31.66
C TYR A 218 11.25 18.39 -31.90
N GLU A 219 12.26 17.99 -32.68
CA GLU A 219 12.52 16.59 -33.00
C GLU A 219 13.04 15.82 -31.77
N ASP A 220 14.01 16.39 -31.05
CA ASP A 220 14.54 15.90 -29.77
C ASP A 220 13.44 15.90 -28.69
N ALA A 221 12.97 17.09 -28.29
CA ALA A 221 11.93 17.29 -27.29
C ALA A 221 12.20 16.63 -25.93
N THR A 222 13.47 16.45 -25.54
CA THR A 222 13.84 15.78 -24.28
C THR A 222 14.43 16.73 -23.23
N TYR A 223 14.57 18.02 -23.52
CA TYR A 223 15.12 18.98 -22.56
C TYR A 223 14.26 19.05 -21.28
N GLY A 224 14.87 18.82 -20.12
CA GLY A 224 14.23 18.80 -18.81
C GLY A 224 13.51 17.48 -18.46
N TYR A 225 13.65 16.45 -19.30
CA TYR A 225 13.04 15.15 -19.02
C TYR A 225 13.77 14.41 -17.90
N ASN A 226 13.02 14.02 -16.88
CA ASN A 226 13.48 13.04 -15.90
C ASN A 226 12.66 11.75 -16.01
N ASN A 227 13.30 10.61 -15.80
CA ASN A 227 12.73 9.30 -16.12
C ASN A 227 11.88 8.68 -14.99
N TYR A 228 11.51 9.47 -13.98
CA TYR A 228 11.00 8.91 -12.72
C TYR A 228 9.47 8.77 -12.66
N TYR A 229 8.73 9.64 -13.36
CA TYR A 229 7.28 9.77 -13.10
C TYR A 229 6.41 9.55 -14.32
N ILE A 230 6.89 9.90 -15.52
CA ILE A 230 6.15 9.72 -16.77
C ILE A 230 7.08 9.12 -17.82
N ASP A 231 6.50 8.50 -18.83
CA ASP A 231 7.26 7.95 -19.95
C ASP A 231 7.77 9.06 -20.87
N LEU A 232 8.89 8.79 -21.56
CA LEU A 232 9.52 9.74 -22.46
C LEU A 232 8.59 10.17 -23.60
N SER A 233 7.71 9.28 -24.06
CA SER A 233 6.79 9.58 -25.16
C SER A 233 5.74 10.63 -24.76
N GLU A 234 5.29 10.57 -23.50
CA GLU A 234 4.33 11.46 -22.86
C GLU A 234 4.98 12.83 -22.67
N TYR A 235 6.22 12.86 -22.15
CA TYR A 235 6.99 14.09 -22.01
C TYR A 235 7.17 14.80 -23.36
N ARG A 236 7.67 14.09 -24.38
CA ARG A 236 7.92 14.65 -25.72
C ARG A 236 6.65 15.17 -26.37
N TYR A 237 5.51 14.49 -26.17
CA TYR A 237 4.22 14.96 -26.67
C TYR A 237 3.88 16.35 -26.11
N TYR A 238 3.91 16.49 -24.78
CA TYR A 238 3.57 17.76 -24.13
C TYR A 238 4.61 18.86 -24.38
N PHE A 239 5.89 18.51 -24.44
CA PHE A 239 6.94 19.44 -24.86
C PHE A 239 6.66 20.00 -26.26
N ARG A 240 6.33 19.14 -27.23
CA ARG A 240 6.02 19.55 -28.61
C ARG A 240 4.77 20.41 -28.71
N GLU A 241 3.75 20.14 -27.89
CA GLU A 241 2.56 20.98 -27.80
C GLU A 241 2.91 22.40 -27.33
N GLY A 242 3.77 22.53 -26.31
CA GLY A 242 4.30 23.81 -25.89
C GLY A 242 5.14 24.47 -26.99
N PHE A 243 6.06 23.72 -27.59
CA PHE A 243 6.97 24.19 -28.62
C PHE A 243 6.26 24.77 -29.83
N ASN A 244 5.24 24.08 -30.35
CA ASN A 244 4.47 24.57 -31.49
C ASN A 244 3.89 25.98 -31.21
N ARG A 245 3.30 26.17 -30.02
CA ARG A 245 2.70 27.44 -29.60
C ARG A 245 3.76 28.52 -29.36
N GLY A 246 4.85 28.16 -28.70
CA GLY A 246 6.00 29.03 -28.48
C GLY A 246 6.60 29.51 -29.79
N TYR A 247 6.84 28.60 -30.72
CA TYR A 247 7.38 28.90 -32.04
C TYR A 247 6.48 29.87 -32.81
N GLN A 248 5.17 29.64 -32.77
CA GLN A 248 4.22 30.58 -33.38
C GLN A 248 4.32 31.98 -32.76
N ASP A 249 4.42 32.08 -31.45
CA ASP A 249 4.54 33.36 -30.76
C ASP A 249 5.89 34.04 -31.04
N GLY A 250 7.00 33.30 -31.03
CA GLY A 250 8.33 33.83 -31.33
C GLY A 250 8.48 34.29 -32.77
N TYR A 251 8.02 33.47 -33.73
CA TYR A 251 8.12 33.76 -35.17
C TYR A 251 7.33 35.01 -35.57
N TYR A 252 6.15 35.22 -34.98
CA TYR A 252 5.34 36.43 -35.21
C TYR A 252 5.60 37.54 -34.18
N SER A 253 6.50 37.31 -33.22
CA SER A 253 6.85 38.25 -32.14
C SER A 253 5.64 38.79 -31.39
N ARG A 254 4.82 37.85 -30.89
CA ARG A 254 3.60 38.11 -30.14
C ARG A 254 3.48 37.15 -28.96
N PHE A 255 2.49 37.35 -28.11
CA PHE A 255 2.22 36.54 -26.92
C PHE A 255 0.75 36.10 -26.91
N ARG A 256 0.38 35.18 -27.81
CA ARG A 256 -1.00 34.67 -27.90
C ARG A 256 -1.24 33.51 -26.94
N TYR A 257 -0.24 32.64 -26.76
CA TYR A 257 -0.37 31.40 -26.00
C TYR A 257 0.39 31.42 -24.69
N GLY A 258 1.33 32.36 -24.54
CA GLY A 258 2.12 32.49 -23.34
C GLY A 258 2.39 33.92 -22.95
N THR A 259 3.30 34.07 -22.00
CA THR A 259 3.73 35.35 -21.44
C THR A 259 5.24 35.40 -21.37
N ASN A 260 5.78 36.61 -21.29
CA ASN A 260 7.17 36.85 -20.94
C ASN A 260 7.21 37.60 -19.61
N ALA A 261 7.87 37.02 -18.61
CA ALA A 261 8.16 37.67 -17.34
C ALA A 261 9.67 37.68 -17.12
N ASN A 262 10.29 38.87 -17.14
CA ASN A 262 11.73 39.05 -16.90
C ASN A 262 12.64 38.18 -17.80
N GLY A 263 12.23 37.89 -19.04
CA GLY A 263 12.99 37.04 -19.97
C GLY A 263 12.68 35.55 -19.88
N ALA A 264 11.81 35.13 -18.96
CA ALA A 264 11.28 33.77 -18.87
C ALA A 264 9.96 33.66 -19.64
N PHE A 265 9.91 32.73 -20.59
CA PHE A 265 8.75 32.45 -21.43
C PHE A 265 7.97 31.26 -20.88
N SER A 266 6.66 31.39 -20.72
CA SER A 266 5.81 30.29 -20.23
C SER A 266 4.42 30.33 -20.87
N LEU A 267 3.73 29.19 -20.89
CA LEU A 267 2.36 29.11 -21.37
C LEU A 267 1.40 29.76 -20.39
N LEU A 268 0.34 30.37 -20.92
CA LEU A 268 -0.80 30.82 -20.12
C LEU A 268 -1.44 29.61 -19.43
N GLY A 269 -1.77 29.76 -18.13
CA GLY A 269 -2.34 28.68 -17.33
C GLY A 269 -3.64 28.09 -17.93
N VAL A 270 -4.45 28.92 -18.59
CA VAL A 270 -5.66 28.47 -19.30
C VAL A 270 -5.31 27.51 -20.45
N ILE A 271 -4.28 27.83 -21.24
CA ILE A 271 -3.83 27.00 -22.35
C ILE A 271 -3.21 25.70 -21.83
N LEU A 272 -2.43 25.77 -20.76
CA LEU A 272 -1.85 24.60 -20.11
C LEU A 272 -2.95 23.61 -19.67
N ASN A 273 -4.00 24.11 -19.01
CA ASN A 273 -5.10 23.29 -18.54
C ASN A 273 -5.93 22.72 -19.69
N GLN A 274 -6.10 23.47 -20.78
CA GLN A 274 -6.78 22.98 -21.98
C GLN A 274 -6.03 21.82 -22.64
N ILE A 275 -4.69 21.87 -22.67
CA ILE A 275 -3.86 20.82 -23.28
C ILE A 275 -3.78 19.58 -22.38
N PHE A 276 -3.52 19.77 -21.08
CA PHE A 276 -3.24 18.64 -20.19
C PHE A 276 -4.50 18.02 -19.57
N ASN A 277 -5.52 18.83 -19.26
CA ASN A 277 -6.81 18.40 -18.69
C ASN A 277 -6.68 17.29 -17.63
N VAL A 278 -5.89 17.57 -16.59
CA VAL A 278 -5.63 16.63 -15.51
C VAL A 278 -6.69 16.76 -14.42
N ARG A 279 -7.09 15.62 -13.83
CA ARG A 279 -8.04 15.55 -12.73
C ARG A 279 -7.49 14.68 -11.61
N ARG A 280 -7.67 15.15 -10.37
CA ARG A 280 -7.38 14.36 -9.18
C ARG A 280 -8.53 13.37 -8.92
N TYR A 281 -8.23 12.19 -8.40
CA TYR A 281 -9.22 11.21 -7.94
C TYR A 281 -8.80 10.62 -6.59
#